data_AF-A0A3C0HKK6-F1
#
_entry.id   AF-A0A3C0HKK6-F1
#
_cell.length_a   1.000
_cell.length_b   1.000
_cell.length_c   1.000
_cell.angle_alpha   90.00
_cell.angle_beta   90.00
_cell.angle_gamma   90.00
#
_symmetry.space_group_name_H-M   'P 1'
#
loop_
_entity.id
_entity.type
_entity.pdbx_description
1 polymer ?
#
loop_
_entity_poly.entity_id
_entity_poly.type
_entity_poly.pdbx_seq_one_letter_code
_entity_poly.pdbx_strand_id
1 'polypeptide(L)' 'MRNLELVEIDSVSGANATGGIVMGVAGAHASGVVGLGVGMVIGGPVGGIAGYAAGVALGGLIAVGYSLATAKK' A
#
# COMPACT_ATOMS: atom_id res chain seq x y z
N MET A 1 -21.50 21.25 -17.17
CA MET A 1 -20.33 20.66 -16.47
C MET A 1 -19.56 21.83 -15.88
N ARG A 2 -19.35 21.88 -14.56
CA ARG A 2 -18.61 22.98 -13.92
C ARG A 2 -17.12 22.70 -14.01
N ASN A 3 -16.32 23.72 -14.31
CA ASN A 3 -14.86 23.63 -14.24
C ASN A 3 -14.48 23.58 -12.76
N LEU A 4 -13.95 22.45 -12.32
CA LEU A 4 -13.41 22.28 -10.97
C LEU A 4 -11.99 22.85 -10.96
N GLU A 5 -11.65 23.56 -9.89
CA GLU A 5 -10.28 24.03 -9.69
C GLU A 5 -9.35 22.82 -9.47
N LEU A 6 -8.06 22.89 -9.86
CA LEU A 6 -7.13 21.74 -9.77
C LEU A 6 -7.07 21.13 -8.35
N VAL A 7 -7.25 21.95 -7.32
CA VAL A 7 -7.36 21.53 -5.91
C VAL A 7 -8.56 20.61 -5.64
N GLU A 8 -9.71 20.90 -6.25
CA GLU A 8 -10.91 20.08 -6.10
C GLU A 8 -10.75 18.74 -6.84
N ILE A 9 -9.99 18.71 -7.93
CA ILE A 9 -9.65 17.48 -8.67
C ILE A 9 -8.67 16.61 -7.86
N ASP A 10 -7.64 17.21 -7.23
CA ASP A 10 -6.67 16.49 -6.40
C ASP A 10 -7.26 15.96 -5.10
N SER A 11 -8.25 16.65 -4.53
CA SER A 11 -8.95 16.19 -3.33
C SER A 11 -9.89 15.01 -3.59
N VAL A 12 -10.47 14.90 -4.79
CA VAL A 12 -11.39 13.80 -5.16
C VAL A 12 -10.65 12.61 -5.79
N SER A 13 -9.55 12.85 -6.53
CA SER A 13 -8.80 11.78 -7.21
C SER A 13 -7.89 10.96 -6.29
N GLY A 14 -7.62 11.45 -5.07
CA GLY A 14 -6.63 10.83 -4.18
C GLY A 14 -5.19 10.98 -4.69
N ALA A 15 -4.94 11.86 -5.67
CA ALA A 15 -3.61 12.19 -6.18
C ALA A 15 -2.77 13.05 -5.19
N ASN A 16 -3.26 13.24 -3.97
CA ASN A 16 -2.54 13.89 -2.89
C ASN A 16 -1.72 12.89 -2.04
N ALA A 17 -0.82 13.40 -1.21
CA ALA A 17 0.05 12.57 -0.36
C ALA A 17 -0.74 11.58 0.52
N THR A 18 -1.93 11.97 0.99
CA THR A 18 -2.81 11.11 1.80
C THR A 18 -3.38 9.95 1.00
N GLY A 19 -3.85 10.18 -0.24
CA GLY A 19 -4.34 9.11 -1.12
C GLY A 19 -3.24 8.14 -1.53
N GLY A 20 -2.01 8.63 -1.74
CA GLY A 20 -0.83 7.79 -1.97
C GLY A 20 -0.49 6.89 -0.77
N ILE A 21 -0.57 7.43 0.46
CA ILE A 21 -0.35 6.64 1.68
C ILE A 21 -1.46 5.60 1.88
N VAL A 22 -2.72 5.97 1.68
CA VAL A 22 -3.87 5.04 1.81
C VAL A 22 -3.77 3.90 0.82
N MET A 23 -3.43 4.21 -0.45
CA MET A 23 -3.25 3.19 -1.49
C MET A 23 -2.02 2.32 -1.20
N GLY A 24 -0.97 2.91 -0.61
CA GLY A 24 0.20 2.19 -0.11
C GLY A 24 -0.11 1.20 1.02
N VAL A 25 -0.93 1.61 2.01
CA VAL A 25 -1.37 0.73 3.10
C VAL A 25 -2.28 -0.39 2.57
N ALA A 26 -3.19 -0.09 1.65
CA ALA A 26 -4.02 -1.10 1.00
C ALA A 26 -3.17 -2.11 0.21
N GLY A 27 -2.17 -1.62 -0.54
CA GLY A 27 -1.21 -2.47 -1.25
C GLY A 27 -0.38 -3.33 -0.29
N ALA A 28 0.07 -2.76 0.83
CA ALA A 28 0.79 -3.49 1.87
C ALA A 28 -0.05 -4.63 2.46
N HIS A 29 -1.32 -4.35 2.79
CA HIS A 29 -2.23 -5.39 3.28
C HIS A 29 -2.46 -6.49 2.23
N ALA A 30 -2.67 -6.14 0.96
CA ALA A 30 -2.83 -7.11 -0.13
C ALA A 30 -1.60 -8.03 -0.26
N SER A 31 -0.39 -7.47 -0.22
CA SER A 31 0.85 -8.26 -0.24
C SER A 31 1.00 -9.16 1.01
N GLY A 32 0.52 -8.68 2.17
CA GLY A 32 0.40 -9.45 3.40
C GLY A 32 -0.51 -10.67 3.23
N VAL A 33 -1.69 -10.50 2.65
CA VAL A 33 -2.63 -11.63 2.44
C VAL A 33 -2.06 -12.68 1.50
N VAL A 34 -1.31 -12.27 0.47
CA VAL A 34 -0.58 -13.22 -0.40
C VAL A 34 0.48 -13.96 0.40
N GLY A 35 1.27 -13.24 1.21
CA GLY A 35 2.27 -13.83 2.10
C GLY A 35 1.66 -14.78 3.13
N LEU A 36 0.48 -14.47 3.67
CA LEU A 36 -0.28 -15.36 4.55
C LEU A 36 -0.59 -16.68 3.85
N GLY A 37 -1.15 -16.63 2.64
CA GLY A 37 -1.54 -17.82 1.89
C GLY A 37 -0.34 -18.72 1.56
N VAL A 38 0.73 -18.14 1.01
CA VAL A 38 1.96 -18.87 0.70
C VAL A 38 2.62 -19.42 1.99
N GLY A 39 2.66 -18.60 3.03
CA GLY A 39 3.22 -18.96 4.33
C GLY A 39 2.46 -20.11 5.00
N MET A 40 1.13 -20.13 4.90
CA MET A 40 0.31 -21.23 5.41
C MET A 40 0.58 -22.55 4.68
N VAL A 41 0.80 -22.50 3.36
CA VAL A 41 1.10 -23.69 2.55
C VAL A 41 2.47 -24.28 2.91
N ILE A 42 3.48 -23.43 3.10
CA ILE A 42 4.87 -23.89 3.30
C ILE A 42 5.15 -24.23 4.78
N GLY A 43 4.64 -23.42 5.71
CA GLY A 43 5.02 -23.48 7.13
C GLY A 43 3.85 -23.59 8.10
N GLY A 44 2.64 -23.89 7.63
CA GLY A 44 1.45 -23.98 8.46
C GLY A 44 1.09 -22.65 9.15
N PRO A 45 0.43 -22.68 10.32
CA PRO A 45 -0.07 -21.46 10.97
C PRO A 45 1.01 -20.42 11.27
N VAL A 46 2.19 -20.86 11.73
CA VAL A 46 3.32 -19.97 12.04
C VAL A 46 3.89 -19.38 10.76
N GLY A 47 4.03 -20.19 9.70
CA GLY A 47 4.43 -19.72 8.38
C GLY A 47 3.46 -18.69 7.81
N GLY A 48 2.15 -18.87 8.01
CA GLY A 48 1.13 -17.91 7.61
C GLY A 48 1.29 -16.55 8.31
N ILE A 49 1.46 -16.54 9.64
CA ILE A 49 1.66 -15.31 10.40
C ILE A 49 2.95 -14.60 9.96
N ALA A 50 4.05 -15.34 9.84
CA ALA A 50 5.34 -14.80 9.40
C ALA A 50 5.26 -14.25 7.96
N GLY A 51 4.60 -14.99 7.06
CA GLY A 51 4.40 -14.58 5.67
C GLY A 51 3.53 -13.33 5.55
N TYR A 52 2.47 -13.23 6.34
CA TYR A 52 1.65 -12.01 6.40
C TYR A 52 2.46 -10.81 6.88
N ALA A 53 3.17 -10.95 8.00
CA ALA A 53 3.98 -9.88 8.56
C ALA A 53 5.07 -9.42 7.58
N ALA A 54 5.75 -10.37 6.92
CA ALA A 54 6.76 -10.07 5.91
C ALA A 54 6.15 -9.35 4.70
N GLY A 55 4.99 -9.81 4.21
CA GLY A 55 4.28 -9.16 3.11
C GLY A 55 3.89 -7.72 3.44
N VAL A 56 3.20 -7.51 4.57
CA VAL A 56 2.81 -6.15 5.02
C VAL A 56 4.02 -5.23 5.19
N ALA A 57 5.10 -5.73 5.80
CA ALA A 57 6.32 -4.94 5.99
C ALA A 57 6.94 -4.54 4.65
N LEU A 58 7.05 -5.48 3.70
CA LEU A 58 7.65 -5.22 2.38
C LEU A 58 6.79 -4.25 1.57
N GLY A 59 5.48 -4.46 1.52
CA GLY A 59 4.55 -3.56 0.82
C GLY A 59 4.50 -2.17 1.45
N GLY A 60 4.58 -2.08 2.78
CA GLY A 60 4.69 -0.79 3.49
C GLY A 60 5.99 -0.06 3.17
N LEU A 61 7.12 -0.78 3.10
CA LEU A 61 8.42 -0.22 2.71
C LEU A 61 8.41 0.30 1.27
N ILE A 62 7.77 -0.43 0.35
CA ILE A 62 7.60 0.01 -1.05
C ILE A 62 6.73 1.26 -1.11
N ALA A 63 5.62 1.32 -0.36
CA ALA A 63 4.76 2.49 -0.31
C ALA A 63 5.51 3.73 0.21
N VAL A 64 6.23 3.59 1.33
CA VAL A 64 7.04 4.67 1.91
C VAL A 64 8.16 5.10 0.95
N GLY A 65 8.86 4.14 0.35
CA GLY A 65 9.91 4.40 -0.64
C GLY A 65 9.38 5.13 -1.89
N TYR A 66 8.21 4.73 -2.39
CA TYR A 66 7.55 5.41 -3.50
C TYR A 66 7.17 6.84 -3.14
N SER A 67 6.53 7.06 -1.97
CA SER A 67 6.19 8.41 -1.50
C SER A 67 7.42 9.32 -1.34
N LEU A 68 8.53 8.79 -0.80
CA LEU A 68 9.80 9.53 -0.67
C LEU A 68 10.42 9.86 -2.03
N ALA A 69 10.34 8.94 -3.00
CA ALA A 69 10.88 9.14 -4.34
C ALA A 69 10.06 10.14 -5.16
N THR A 70 8.74 10.20 -4.95
CA THR A 70 7.84 11.09 -5.69
C THR A 70 7.64 12.46 -5.03
N ALA A 71 7.88 12.59 -3.72
CA ALA A 71 7.81 13.88 -3.01
C ALA A 71 8.89 14.91 -3.43
N LYS A 72 9.88 14.52 -4.25
CA LYS A 72 10.95 15.39 -4.75
C LYS A 72 10.69 15.99 -6.15
N LYS A 73 9.48 15.89 -6.71
CA LYS A 73 9.12 16.56 -7.97
C LYS A 73 8.16 17.70 -7.74
#